data_AF-A0A2V7M0D2-F1
#
_entry.id   AF-A0A2V7M0D2-F1
#
_cell.length_a   1.000
_cell.length_b   1.000
_cell.length_c   1.000
_cell.angle_alpha   90.00
_cell.angle_beta   90.00
_cell.angle_gamma   90.00
#
_symmetry.space_group_name_H-M   'P 1'
#
loop_
_entity.id
_entity.type
_entity.pdbx_description
1 polymer ?
#
loop_
_entity_poly.entity_id
_entity_poly.type
_entity_poly.pdbx_seq_one_letter_code
_entity_poly.pdbx_strand_id
1 'polypeptide(L)'
;RVTVNLVSGANSSVTENGTRMASHDGTTLRSSETNFRTDFVFANGGTAEHVRTWESIFTADVAGSIMPNTLLPSGSWSVNGTSSWTRALRSYSLTVTTNPPLHYNASCTAAPRFDAGKITAVVVRNSQTMTVTIEFTACGLYTVTRS
;
A
#
# COMPACT_ATOMS: atom_id res chain seq x y z
N ARG A 1 12.20 -8.03 -13.75
CA ARG A 1 12.73 -9.37 -13.37
C ARG A 1 11.73 -10.40 -13.86
N VAL A 2 12.14 -11.46 -14.56
CA VAL A 2 11.25 -12.54 -15.01
C VAL A 2 11.58 -13.80 -14.22
N THR A 3 10.59 -14.40 -13.57
CA THR A 3 10.73 -15.67 -12.85
C THR A 3 9.80 -16.69 -13.49
N VAL A 4 10.32 -17.85 -13.88
CA VAL A 4 9.57 -18.97 -14.50
C VAL A 4 9.77 -20.20 -13.62
N ASN A 5 8.68 -20.77 -13.08
CA ASN A 5 8.70 -22.06 -12.37
C ASN A 5 7.98 -23.09 -13.25
N LEU A 6 8.67 -24.17 -13.60
CA LEU A 6 8.17 -25.24 -14.47
C LEU A 6 7.68 -26.40 -13.61
N VAL A 7 6.36 -26.64 -13.59
CA VAL A 7 5.79 -27.93 -13.18
C VAL A 7 4.81 -28.33 -14.29
N SER A 8 5.15 -29.39 -15.02
CA SER A 8 4.44 -29.98 -16.17
C SER A 8 4.14 -29.05 -17.37
N GLY A 9 5.11 -28.76 -18.25
CA GLY A 9 4.91 -28.21 -19.61
C GLY A 9 4.14 -26.88 -19.75
N ALA A 10 3.64 -26.34 -18.64
CA ALA A 10 2.78 -25.20 -18.53
C ALA A 10 3.61 -24.07 -17.94
N ASN A 11 3.78 -23.00 -18.71
CA ASN A 11 4.61 -21.87 -18.34
C ASN A 11 3.75 -20.84 -17.62
N SER A 12 4.19 -20.42 -16.43
CA SER A 12 3.71 -19.18 -15.81
C SER A 12 4.82 -18.14 -15.83
N SER A 13 4.47 -16.87 -15.98
CA SER A 13 5.41 -15.76 -15.89
C SER A 13 4.80 -14.58 -15.17
N VAL A 14 5.68 -13.75 -14.61
CA VAL A 14 5.35 -12.45 -14.04
C VAL A 14 6.30 -11.44 -14.64
N THR A 15 5.74 -10.39 -15.23
CA THR A 15 6.49 -9.27 -15.79
C THR A 15 6.12 -8.01 -15.03
N GLU A 16 7.14 -7.33 -14.52
CA GLU A 16 7.02 -6.09 -13.77
C GLU A 16 7.58 -4.92 -14.59
N ASN A 17 6.74 -3.93 -14.89
CA ASN A 17 7.05 -2.76 -15.72
C ASN A 17 6.68 -1.47 -14.98
N GLY A 18 7.49 -0.42 -15.12
CA GLY A 18 7.24 0.89 -14.51
C GLY A 18 8.28 1.27 -13.46
N THR A 19 8.04 2.38 -12.77
CA THR A 19 9.01 3.00 -11.85
C THR A 19 8.59 2.79 -10.40
N ARG A 20 9.54 2.29 -9.58
CA ARG A 20 9.47 2.39 -8.12
C ARG A 20 10.60 3.28 -7.63
N MET A 21 10.30 4.18 -6.72
CA MET A 21 11.28 5.04 -6.08
C MET A 21 11.23 4.82 -4.58
N ALA A 22 12.40 4.87 -3.96
CA ALA A 22 12.55 5.00 -2.53
C ALA A 22 13.58 6.09 -2.27
N SER A 23 13.27 6.98 -1.33
CA SER A 23 14.18 8.04 -0.91
C SER A 23 14.03 8.23 0.59
N HIS A 24 15.12 8.60 1.24
CA HIS A 24 15.10 8.88 2.66
C HIS A 24 16.06 10.01 3.00
N ASP A 25 15.76 10.69 4.09
CA ASP A 25 16.67 11.58 4.81
C ASP A 25 16.45 11.39 6.33
N GLY A 26 17.07 12.24 7.15
CA GLY A 26 16.92 12.16 8.61
C GLY A 26 15.52 12.47 9.14
N THR A 27 14.59 12.90 8.29
CA THR A 27 13.24 13.35 8.66
C THR A 27 12.15 12.56 7.94
N THR A 28 12.40 12.14 6.70
CA THR A 28 11.39 11.59 5.79
C THR A 28 11.81 10.24 5.24
N LEU A 29 10.89 9.27 5.24
CA LEU A 29 10.98 8.05 4.43
C LEU A 29 9.89 8.09 3.37
N ARG A 30 10.27 8.00 2.10
CA ARG A 30 9.33 7.98 0.98
C ARG A 30 9.51 6.74 0.14
N SER A 31 8.40 6.12 -0.21
CA SER A 31 8.32 5.12 -1.27
C SER A 31 7.18 5.49 -2.21
N SER A 32 7.42 5.37 -3.51
CA SER A 32 6.38 5.60 -4.50
C SER A 32 6.50 4.65 -5.68
N GLU A 33 5.36 4.44 -6.32
CA GLU A 33 5.20 3.67 -7.53
C GLU A 33 4.34 4.51 -8.48
N THR A 34 4.77 4.65 -9.73
CA THR A 34 4.03 5.43 -10.73
C THR A 34 3.72 4.53 -11.91
N ASN A 35 2.43 4.30 -12.18
CA ASN A 35 1.96 3.43 -13.27
C ASN A 35 2.69 2.08 -13.31
N PHE A 36 2.96 1.52 -12.12
CA PHE A 36 3.65 0.27 -12.02
C PHE A 36 2.72 -0.86 -12.41
N ARG A 37 3.06 -1.59 -13.46
CA ARG A 37 2.27 -2.65 -14.06
C ARG A 37 2.91 -4.00 -13.80
N THR A 38 2.10 -4.95 -13.35
CA THR A 38 2.47 -6.36 -13.23
C THR A 38 1.57 -7.18 -14.13
N ASP A 39 2.15 -7.81 -15.14
CA ASP A 39 1.47 -8.74 -16.03
C ASP A 39 1.73 -10.17 -15.58
N PHE A 40 0.67 -10.97 -15.48
CA PHE A 40 0.71 -12.36 -15.08
C PHE A 40 0.29 -13.24 -16.25
N VAL A 41 1.06 -14.30 -16.49
CA VAL A 41 0.65 -15.45 -17.30
C VAL A 41 0.55 -16.65 -16.36
N PHE A 42 -0.64 -17.24 -16.28
CA PHE A 42 -0.88 -18.43 -15.47
C PHE A 42 -0.59 -19.69 -16.28
N ALA A 43 -0.30 -20.80 -15.58
CA ALA A 43 -0.01 -22.09 -16.21
C ALA A 43 -1.10 -22.58 -17.19
N ASN A 44 -2.36 -22.18 -16.98
CA ASN A 44 -3.47 -22.50 -17.88
C ASN A 44 -3.59 -21.56 -19.10
N GLY A 45 -2.60 -20.71 -19.35
CA GLY A 45 -2.58 -19.72 -20.43
C GLY A 45 -3.41 -18.45 -20.16
N GLY A 46 -4.15 -18.39 -19.05
CA GLY A 46 -4.88 -17.18 -18.66
C GLY A 46 -3.93 -16.04 -18.29
N THR A 47 -4.37 -14.81 -18.47
CA THR A 47 -3.60 -13.62 -18.11
C THR A 47 -4.31 -12.75 -17.08
N ALA A 48 -3.54 -12.00 -16.30
CA ALA A 48 -4.05 -10.90 -15.49
C ALA A 48 -3.09 -9.71 -15.53
N GLU A 49 -3.60 -8.53 -15.28
CA GLU A 49 -2.83 -7.30 -15.19
C GLU A 49 -3.14 -6.63 -13.84
N HIS A 50 -2.12 -6.07 -13.19
CA HIS A 50 -2.25 -5.21 -12.01
C HIS A 50 -1.49 -3.91 -12.25
N VAL A 51 -2.20 -2.80 -12.37
CA VAL A 51 -1.63 -1.46 -12.47
C VAL A 51 -1.78 -0.75 -11.13
N ARG A 52 -0.72 -0.10 -10.67
CA ARG A 52 -0.72 0.57 -9.37
C ARG A 52 0.08 1.86 -9.37
N THR A 53 -0.45 2.85 -8.67
CA THR A 53 0.20 4.14 -8.43
C THR A 53 0.07 4.43 -6.94
N TRP A 54 1.18 4.42 -6.22
CA TRP A 54 1.19 4.54 -4.76
C TRP A 54 2.22 5.56 -4.31
N GLU A 55 1.91 6.23 -3.21
CA GLU A 55 2.83 7.07 -2.48
C GLU A 55 2.65 6.83 -0.98
N SER A 56 3.77 6.59 -0.33
CA SER A 56 3.90 6.41 1.10
C SER A 56 4.98 7.37 1.59
N ILE A 57 4.61 8.31 2.46
CA ILE A 57 5.51 9.30 3.04
C ILE A 57 5.37 9.25 4.56
N PHE A 58 6.40 8.79 5.25
CA PHE A 58 6.53 8.95 6.69
C PHE A 58 7.40 10.17 6.98
N THR A 59 6.95 11.03 7.88
CA THR A 59 7.66 12.22 8.36
C THR A 59 7.77 12.13 9.88
N ALA A 60 9.00 12.07 10.40
CA ALA A 60 9.24 12.05 11.83
C ALA A 60 8.80 13.35 12.50
N ASP A 61 8.27 13.27 13.71
CA ASP A 61 7.85 14.46 14.48
C ASP A 61 9.04 15.36 14.83
N VAL A 62 10.21 14.73 15.02
CA VAL A 62 11.47 15.41 15.28
C VAL A 62 12.35 15.27 14.04
N ALA A 63 12.63 16.38 13.37
CA ALA A 63 13.51 16.40 12.20
C ALA A 63 14.91 15.85 12.55
N GLY A 64 15.48 15.05 11.65
CA GLY A 64 16.78 14.42 11.86
C GLY A 64 16.79 13.22 12.81
N SER A 65 15.64 12.78 13.33
CA SER A 65 15.57 11.63 14.26
C SER A 65 15.54 10.26 13.59
N ILE A 66 15.41 10.19 12.26
CA ILE A 66 15.50 8.93 11.52
C ILE A 66 16.97 8.56 11.38
N MET A 67 17.36 7.49 12.08
CA MET A 67 18.74 6.99 12.08
C MET A 67 18.82 5.56 11.54
N PRO A 68 19.85 5.24 10.74
CA PRO A 68 20.10 3.86 10.30
C PRO A 68 20.18 2.88 11.46
N ASN A 69 19.64 1.67 11.30
CA ASN A 69 19.67 0.59 12.28
C ASN A 69 19.04 0.90 13.64
N THR A 70 18.17 1.91 13.71
CA THR A 70 17.39 2.23 14.91
C THR A 70 15.90 1.98 14.69
N LEU A 71 15.12 1.90 15.77
CA LEU A 71 13.66 1.87 15.65
C LEU A 71 13.16 3.19 15.05
N LEU A 72 12.08 3.09 14.28
CA LEU A 72 11.44 4.27 13.72
C LEU A 72 10.97 5.20 14.85
N PRO A 73 11.26 6.52 14.80
CA PRO A 73 10.74 7.48 15.75
C PRO A 73 9.22 7.67 15.56
N SER A 74 8.56 8.40 16.47
CA SER A 74 7.19 8.84 16.23
C SER A 74 7.12 9.77 15.02
N GLY A 75 6.00 9.75 14.31
CA GLY A 75 5.83 10.55 13.10
C GLY A 75 4.49 10.35 12.41
N SER A 76 4.24 11.21 11.44
CA SER A 76 3.05 11.17 10.60
C SER A 76 3.31 10.37 9.31
N TRP A 77 2.40 9.47 8.98
CA TRP A 77 2.46 8.61 7.81
C TRP A 77 1.27 8.86 6.88
N SER A 78 1.58 9.37 5.69
CA SER A 78 0.64 9.52 4.59
C SER A 78 0.76 8.34 3.63
N VAL A 79 -0.35 7.66 3.33
CA VAL A 79 -0.43 6.57 2.35
C VAL A 79 -1.59 6.87 1.40
N ASN A 80 -1.27 7.16 0.15
CA ASN A 80 -2.26 7.42 -0.88
C ASN A 80 -1.92 6.64 -2.14
N GLY A 81 -2.92 6.06 -2.77
CA GLY A 81 -2.67 5.33 -4.00
C GLY A 81 -3.87 4.63 -4.57
N THR A 82 -3.65 4.07 -5.75
CA THR A 82 -4.62 3.30 -6.49
C THR A 82 -4.02 1.99 -6.97
N SER A 83 -4.87 0.99 -7.05
CA SER A 83 -4.59 -0.30 -7.66
C SER A 83 -5.77 -0.68 -8.53
N SER A 84 -5.49 -1.17 -9.74
CA SER A 84 -6.48 -1.72 -10.66
C SER A 84 -6.01 -3.07 -11.14
N TRP A 85 -6.85 -4.07 -11.04
CA TRP A 85 -6.55 -5.42 -11.50
C TRP A 85 -7.62 -5.90 -12.45
N THR A 86 -7.18 -6.61 -13.47
CA THR A 86 -8.04 -7.17 -14.51
C THR A 86 -7.62 -8.60 -14.81
N ARG A 87 -8.61 -9.49 -14.91
CA ARG A 87 -8.44 -10.87 -15.40
C ARG A 87 -9.68 -11.28 -16.18
N ALA A 88 -9.52 -11.50 -17.47
CA ALA A 88 -10.63 -11.71 -18.39
C ALA A 88 -11.72 -10.64 -18.17
N LEU A 89 -12.96 -11.03 -17.89
CA LEU A 89 -14.10 -10.12 -17.66
C LEU A 89 -14.22 -9.61 -16.22
N ARG A 90 -13.27 -9.94 -15.34
CA ARG A 90 -13.31 -9.55 -13.92
C ARG A 90 -12.32 -8.43 -13.68
N SER A 91 -12.78 -7.38 -13.01
CA SER A 91 -11.92 -6.29 -12.54
C SER A 91 -12.17 -5.96 -11.09
N TYR A 92 -11.13 -5.46 -10.42
CA TYR A 92 -11.25 -4.76 -9.14
C TYR A 92 -10.41 -3.48 -9.19
N SER A 93 -10.87 -2.43 -8.53
CA SER A 93 -10.03 -1.29 -8.19
C SER A 93 -10.06 -1.00 -6.70
N LEU A 94 -8.97 -0.42 -6.22
CA LEU A 94 -8.77 0.04 -4.86
C LEU A 94 -8.20 1.46 -4.94
N THR A 95 -8.78 2.37 -4.17
CA THR A 95 -8.21 3.68 -3.87
C THR A 95 -8.04 3.78 -2.37
N VAL A 96 -6.84 4.15 -1.91
CA VAL A 96 -6.57 4.41 -0.50
C VAL A 96 -6.13 5.85 -0.33
N THR A 97 -6.64 6.49 0.73
CA THR A 97 -6.17 7.78 1.19
C THR A 97 -6.00 7.80 2.70
N THR A 98 -5.09 8.62 3.19
CA THR A 98 -4.95 8.93 4.61
C THR A 98 -5.17 10.42 4.84
N ASN A 99 -6.28 10.79 5.46
CA ASN A 99 -6.59 12.17 5.78
C ASN A 99 -7.53 12.29 6.99
N PRO A 100 -7.06 12.68 8.18
CA PRO A 100 -5.67 13.09 8.47
C PRO A 100 -4.66 11.93 8.33
N PRO A 101 -3.35 12.23 8.10
CA PRO A 101 -2.29 11.22 8.10
C PRO A 101 -2.29 10.37 9.39
N LEU A 102 -1.76 9.16 9.30
CA LEU A 102 -1.65 8.25 10.45
C LEU A 102 -0.50 8.68 11.34
N HIS A 103 -0.75 8.94 12.61
CA HIS A 103 0.32 9.26 13.54
C HIS A 103 0.82 7.96 14.18
N TYR A 104 2.02 7.53 13.78
CA TYR A 104 2.74 6.43 14.41
C TYR A 104 3.38 6.93 15.70
N ASN A 105 3.14 6.23 16.79
CA ASN A 105 3.72 6.55 18.09
C ASN A 105 4.68 5.44 18.53
N ALA A 106 5.98 5.76 18.61
CA ALA A 106 7.02 4.80 18.97
C ALA A 106 6.88 4.29 20.42
N SER A 107 6.28 5.09 21.31
CA SER A 107 6.00 4.72 22.71
C SER A 107 4.76 3.83 22.84
N CYS A 108 4.00 3.65 21.76
CA CYS A 108 2.81 2.83 21.75
C CYS A 108 3.14 1.34 21.89
N THR A 109 2.59 0.68 22.90
CA THR A 109 2.79 -0.76 23.14
C THR A 109 1.69 -1.62 22.52
N ALA A 110 0.52 -1.05 22.25
CA ALA A 110 -0.58 -1.73 21.55
C ALA A 110 -0.42 -1.63 20.04
N ALA A 111 -0.67 -2.74 19.34
CA ALA A 111 -0.72 -2.77 17.88
C ALA A 111 -2.18 -2.58 17.40
N PRO A 112 -2.40 -1.88 16.26
CA PRO A 112 -1.41 -1.13 15.48
C PRO A 112 -0.92 0.11 16.24
N ARG A 113 0.35 0.46 16.10
CA ARG A 113 1.00 1.57 16.86
C ARG A 113 0.65 2.96 16.32
N PHE A 114 -0.61 3.15 15.94
CA PHE A 114 -1.17 4.45 15.61
C PHE A 114 -2.00 4.93 16.77
N ASP A 115 -1.87 6.20 17.11
CA ASP A 115 -2.69 6.85 18.13
C ASP A 115 -3.63 7.91 17.55
N ALA A 116 -3.43 8.30 16.28
CA ALA A 116 -4.32 9.19 15.55
C ALA A 116 -4.27 8.92 14.04
N GLY A 117 -5.23 9.48 13.31
CA GLY A 117 -5.27 9.47 11.86
C GLY A 117 -6.40 8.62 11.29
N LYS A 118 -6.57 8.70 9.96
CA LYS A 118 -7.67 8.00 9.29
C LYS A 118 -7.23 7.42 7.97
N ILE A 119 -7.62 6.17 7.70
CA ILE A 119 -7.48 5.49 6.42
C ILE A 119 -8.87 5.39 5.80
N THR A 120 -9.00 5.80 4.54
CA THR A 120 -10.20 5.54 3.73
C THR A 120 -9.79 4.67 2.55
N ALA A 121 -10.42 3.51 2.41
CA ALA A 121 -10.24 2.59 1.30
C ALA A 121 -11.54 2.47 0.52
N VAL A 122 -11.53 2.79 -0.77
CA VAL A 122 -12.66 2.62 -1.69
C VAL A 122 -12.34 1.46 -2.62
N VAL A 123 -13.16 0.43 -2.58
CA VAL A 123 -13.05 -0.75 -3.45
C VAL A 123 -14.19 -0.73 -4.45
N VAL A 124 -13.88 -0.92 -5.72
CA VAL A 124 -14.89 -1.14 -6.76
C VAL A 124 -14.70 -2.53 -7.37
N ARG A 125 -15.76 -3.33 -7.41
CA ARG A 125 -15.75 -4.66 -8.03
C ARG A 125 -17.05 -4.88 -8.79
N ASN A 126 -16.97 -5.18 -10.08
CA ASN A 126 -18.15 -5.42 -10.93
C ASN A 126 -19.24 -4.32 -10.78
N SER A 127 -18.81 -3.04 -10.78
CA SER A 127 -19.68 -1.86 -10.58
C SER A 127 -20.30 -1.69 -9.20
N GLN A 128 -19.97 -2.55 -8.22
CA GLN A 128 -20.30 -2.32 -6.81
C GLN A 128 -19.16 -1.57 -6.14
N THR A 129 -19.50 -0.52 -5.41
CA THR A 129 -18.55 0.26 -4.61
C THR A 129 -18.75 -0.04 -3.14
N MET A 130 -17.66 -0.22 -2.41
CA MET A 130 -17.64 -0.31 -0.96
C MET A 130 -16.55 0.64 -0.44
N THR A 131 -16.91 1.46 0.54
CA THR A 131 -15.96 2.29 1.28
C THR A 131 -15.73 1.70 2.65
N VAL A 132 -14.47 1.55 3.03
CA VAL A 132 -14.02 1.15 4.37
C VAL A 132 -13.25 2.31 4.96
N THR A 133 -13.66 2.79 6.12
CA THR A 133 -12.93 3.82 6.87
C THR A 133 -12.42 3.23 8.17
N ILE A 134 -11.15 3.47 8.48
CA ILE A 134 -10.53 3.12 9.76
C ILE A 134 -10.03 4.42 10.39
N GLU A 135 -10.53 4.75 11.57
CA GLU A 135 -10.12 5.96 12.30
C GLU A 135 -9.48 5.57 13.62
N PHE A 136 -8.23 6.02 13.83
CA PHE A 136 -7.46 5.84 15.04
C PHE A 136 -7.66 7.03 15.96
N THR A 137 -7.93 6.77 17.24
CA THR A 137 -8.25 7.81 18.23
C THR A 137 -7.40 7.74 19.48
N ALA A 138 -6.74 6.60 19.72
CA ALA A 138 -5.69 6.44 20.72
C ALA A 138 -4.85 5.23 20.35
N CYS A 139 -3.77 5.01 21.10
CA CYS A 139 -2.83 3.90 20.91
C CYS A 139 -3.51 2.55 20.68
N GLY A 140 -3.48 2.05 19.43
CA GLY A 140 -4.10 0.78 19.04
C GLY A 140 -5.63 0.76 19.08
N LEU A 141 -6.28 1.87 19.41
CA LEU A 141 -7.72 2.02 19.41
C LEU A 141 -8.19 2.60 18.09
N TYR A 142 -9.10 1.90 17.44
CA TYR A 142 -9.67 2.32 16.17
C TYR A 142 -11.12 1.89 16.03
N THR A 143 -11.84 2.62 15.16
CA THR A 143 -13.17 2.23 14.69
C THR A 143 -13.11 1.87 13.21
N VAL A 144 -14.00 0.98 12.78
CA VAL A 144 -14.13 0.59 11.37
C VAL A 144 -15.56 0.81 10.92
N THR A 145 -15.76 1.55 9.84
CA THR A 145 -17.06 1.72 9.19
C THR A 145 -17.01 1.19 7.76
N ARG A 146 -18.16 0.69 7.28
CA ARG A 146 -18.32 0.14 5.93
C ARG A 146 -19.62 0.66 5.34
N SER A 147 -19.58 1.13 4.09
CA SER A 147 -20.74 1.66 3.36
C SER A 147 -20.67 1.33 1.88
#